data_AF-A0A5C1YG09-F1
#
_entry.id   AF-A0A5C1YG09-F1
#
_cell.length_a   1.000
_cell.length_b   1.000
_cell.length_c   1.000
_cell.angle_alpha   90.00
_cell.angle_beta   90.00
_cell.angle_gamma   90.00
#
_symmetry.space_group_name_H-M   'P 1'
#
loop_
_entity.id
_entity.type
_entity.pdbx_description
1 polymer ?
#
loop_
_entity_poly.entity_id
_entity_poly.type
_entity_poly.pdbx_seq_one_letter_code
_entity_poly.pdbx_strand_id
1 'polypeptide(L)'
;MDLPESPWWADQSRDGLLVADDLPEEWYLHLHFPGDRGDDPSLEIDELLGYDRWMTAPNEQYRVSVADQNETIDGRWRWIEHIPTHTRVMIRLQRQTFAVPEEVRITGVIYLPWRGGQPITSQLLRELPTARIEAAINKRLFAMKRTETRSGGKIVLPSGHKISERDLLNPIGDPKKTPDFYELVALQHGQLSRKNDRNPSATMSEINGVALSTAQGWITKARDRGLLPPGRRGRAG
;
A
#
# COMPACT_ATOMS: atom_id res chain seq x y z
N MET A 1 8.40 -27.07 30.64
CA MET A 1 8.05 -25.66 30.91
C MET A 1 7.40 -25.17 29.66
N ASP A 2 6.07 -25.17 29.62
CA ASP A 2 5.36 -24.50 28.55
C ASP A 2 5.61 -23.00 28.71
N LEU A 3 6.19 -22.39 27.67
CA LEU A 3 6.29 -20.95 27.58
C LEU A 3 4.86 -20.39 27.69
N PRO A 4 4.63 -19.33 28.49
CA PRO A 4 3.31 -18.70 28.52
C PRO A 4 2.92 -18.34 27.09
N GLU A 5 1.74 -18.76 26.65
CA GLU A 5 1.21 -18.36 25.34
C GLU A 5 1.26 -16.83 25.26
N SER A 6 2.10 -16.33 24.35
CA SER A 6 2.24 -14.90 24.14
C SER A 6 0.87 -14.32 23.80
N PRO A 7 0.49 -13.17 24.39
CA PRO A 7 -0.84 -12.61 24.19
C PRO A 7 -1.12 -12.36 22.70
N TRP A 8 -2.32 -12.71 22.25
CA TRP A 8 -2.81 -12.69 20.87
C TRP A 8 -2.73 -11.33 20.13
N TRP A 9 -2.39 -10.25 20.84
CA TRP A 9 -2.28 -8.87 20.35
C TRP A 9 -0.83 -8.40 20.15
N ALA A 10 0.16 -9.25 20.47
CA ALA A 10 1.60 -9.00 20.25
C ALA A 10 2.11 -9.42 18.86
N ASP A 11 1.25 -10.03 18.04
CA ASP A 11 1.60 -10.61 16.73
C ASP A 11 1.53 -9.54 15.62
N GLN A 12 2.70 -9.14 15.14
CA GLN A 12 2.88 -8.13 14.10
C GLN A 12 2.27 -8.48 12.73
N SER A 13 1.88 -9.74 12.50
CA SER A 13 1.28 -10.18 11.24
C SER A 13 -0.25 -10.03 11.19
N ARG A 14 -0.91 -9.86 12.34
CA ARG A 14 -2.38 -9.94 12.44
C ARG A 14 -3.15 -8.75 11.89
N ASP A 15 -2.58 -7.55 11.90
CA ASP A 15 -3.21 -6.37 11.27
C ASP A 15 -3.19 -6.44 9.72
N GLY A 16 -2.49 -7.43 9.16
CA GLY A 16 -2.43 -7.67 7.72
C GLY A 16 -1.70 -6.58 6.94
N LEU A 17 -1.04 -5.63 7.60
CA LEU A 17 -0.30 -4.54 6.96
C LEU A 17 0.99 -5.06 6.32
N LEU A 18 1.68 -5.97 6.99
CA LEU A 18 2.84 -6.70 6.49
C LEU A 18 2.70 -8.17 6.88
N VAL A 19 2.87 -9.07 5.91
CA VAL A 19 2.95 -10.51 6.17
C VAL A 19 4.29 -11.06 5.68
N ALA A 20 4.65 -12.26 6.14
CA ALA A 20 5.92 -12.89 5.76
C ALA A 20 6.10 -13.00 4.22
N ASP A 21 5.03 -13.30 3.48
CA ASP A 21 5.06 -13.42 2.02
C ASP A 21 5.34 -12.09 1.28
N ASP A 22 5.23 -10.94 1.95
CA ASP A 22 5.58 -9.64 1.36
C ASP A 22 7.10 -9.38 1.40
N LEU A 23 7.86 -10.18 2.18
CA LEU A 23 9.30 -10.04 2.32
C LEU A 23 10.05 -10.93 1.31
N PRO A 24 11.21 -10.48 0.81
CA PRO A 24 12.11 -11.35 0.05
C PRO A 24 12.62 -12.53 0.89
N GLU A 25 13.04 -13.63 0.25
CA GLU A 25 13.45 -14.88 0.92
C GLU A 25 14.52 -14.72 2.00
N GLU A 26 15.38 -13.71 1.88
CA GLU A 26 16.47 -13.43 2.84
C GLU A 26 16.02 -12.59 4.05
N TRP A 27 14.77 -12.12 4.05
CA TRP A 27 14.20 -11.25 5.07
C TRP A 27 13.09 -11.95 5.82
N TYR A 28 13.12 -11.80 7.15
CA TYR A 28 12.21 -12.45 8.06
C TYR A 28 11.40 -11.43 8.85
N LEU A 29 10.09 -11.61 8.94
CA LEU A 29 9.21 -10.83 9.82
C LEU A 29 9.14 -11.52 11.18
N HIS A 30 9.58 -10.83 12.22
CA HIS A 30 9.37 -11.33 13.58
C HIS A 30 7.91 -11.20 13.97
N LEU A 31 7.41 -12.18 14.74
CA LEU A 31 6.08 -12.10 15.32
C LEU A 31 6.00 -11.00 16.38
N HIS A 32 7.07 -10.80 17.16
CA HIS A 32 7.11 -9.86 18.28
C HIS A 32 8.23 -8.83 18.15
N PHE A 33 8.04 -7.68 18.79
CA PHE A 33 9.06 -6.64 18.88
C PHE A 33 10.22 -7.08 19.79
N PRO A 34 11.42 -6.52 19.58
CA PRO A 34 12.56 -6.82 20.44
C PRO A 34 12.25 -6.51 21.92
N GLY A 35 12.73 -7.39 22.81
CA GLY A 35 12.51 -7.27 24.26
C GLY A 35 11.33 -8.07 24.81
N ASP A 36 10.75 -8.97 24.01
CA ASP A 36 9.61 -9.82 24.40
C ASP A 36 8.41 -9.01 24.91
N ARG A 37 8.17 -7.90 24.22
CA ARG A 37 7.06 -7.02 24.52
C ARG A 37 5.76 -7.70 24.12
N GLY A 38 4.81 -7.73 25.07
CA GLY A 38 3.45 -8.21 24.81
C GLY A 38 2.60 -7.24 24.00
N ASP A 39 3.06 -6.00 23.80
CA ASP A 39 2.36 -4.88 23.18
C ASP A 39 2.99 -4.42 21.85
N ASP A 40 2.16 -3.81 20.97
CA ASP A 40 2.63 -3.08 19.78
C ASP A 40 3.10 -1.68 20.19
N PRO A 41 4.43 -1.40 20.23
CA PRO A 41 4.98 -0.14 20.67
C PRO A 41 4.97 0.93 19.56
N SER A 42 4.30 0.70 18.42
CA SER A 42 4.31 1.63 17.28
C SER A 42 3.96 3.07 17.69
N LEU A 43 2.97 3.24 18.56
CA LEU A 43 2.56 4.56 19.08
C LEU A 43 3.63 5.19 19.97
N GLU A 44 4.24 4.39 20.87
CA GLU A 44 5.33 4.88 21.74
C GLU A 44 6.54 5.33 20.91
N ILE A 45 6.85 4.59 19.83
CA ILE A 45 7.95 4.92 18.92
C ILE A 45 7.65 6.18 18.12
N ASP A 46 6.42 6.34 17.63
CA ASP A 46 5.99 7.54 16.91
C ASP A 46 6.03 8.79 17.81
N GLU A 47 5.59 8.69 19.06
CA GLU A 47 5.68 9.77 20.05
C GLU A 47 7.15 10.13 20.33
N LEU A 48 8.01 9.12 20.56
CA LEU A 48 9.43 9.30 20.85
C LEU A 48 10.16 9.98 19.69
N LEU A 49 9.87 9.58 18.45
CA LEU A 49 10.50 10.15 17.25
C LEU A 49 9.83 11.44 16.78
N GLY A 50 8.71 11.83 17.42
CA GLY A 50 7.99 13.06 17.12
C GLY A 50 7.17 13.01 15.82
N TYR A 51 6.83 11.82 15.33
CA TYR A 51 5.91 11.65 14.20
C TYR A 51 4.49 12.14 14.51
N ASP A 52 4.14 12.40 15.77
CA ASP A 52 2.86 13.01 16.16
C ASP A 52 2.96 14.52 16.43
N ARG A 53 4.18 15.07 16.58
CA ARG A 53 4.41 16.43 17.10
C ARG A 53 4.11 17.54 16.08
N TRP A 54 4.12 17.23 14.78
CA TRP A 54 3.74 18.17 13.71
C TRP A 54 2.25 18.57 13.76
N MET A 55 1.43 17.91 14.58
CA MET A 55 -0.01 18.22 14.75
C MET A 55 -0.32 19.13 15.94
N THR A 56 0.64 19.47 16.81
CA THR A 56 0.40 20.30 18.01
C THR A 56 0.42 21.81 17.69
N ALA A 57 -0.33 22.24 16.67
CA ALA A 57 -0.72 23.65 16.51
C ALA A 57 -2.03 23.91 17.30
N PRO A 58 -2.26 25.12 17.85
CA PRO A 58 -3.14 25.32 19.01
C PRO A 58 -4.63 25.47 18.66
N ASN A 59 -5.22 24.52 17.92
CA ASN A 59 -6.67 24.50 17.66
C ASN A 59 -7.29 23.20 18.17
N GLU A 60 -7.57 23.15 19.48
CA GLU A 60 -8.21 22.03 20.17
C GLU A 60 -9.61 21.66 19.64
N GLN A 61 -10.30 22.56 18.92
CA GLN A 61 -11.56 22.26 18.23
C GLN A 61 -11.46 21.22 17.10
N TYR A 62 -10.26 20.92 16.57
CA TYR A 62 -10.06 19.95 15.50
C TYR A 62 -9.72 18.53 16.01
N ARG A 63 -9.67 18.29 17.33
CA ARG A 63 -9.30 16.98 17.88
C ARG A 63 -10.41 15.93 17.81
N VAL A 64 -11.68 16.35 17.87
CA VAL A 64 -12.83 15.43 17.92
C VAL A 64 -13.42 15.17 16.53
N SER A 65 -13.25 16.09 15.57
CA SER A 65 -13.77 15.95 14.20
C SER A 65 -12.79 15.26 13.24
N VAL A 66 -11.48 15.28 13.52
CA VAL A 66 -10.45 14.67 12.66
C VAL A 66 -10.13 13.22 13.07
N ALA A 67 -10.46 12.83 14.30
CA ALA A 67 -10.28 11.44 14.78
C ALA A 67 -11.13 10.42 14.02
N ASP A 68 -12.31 10.83 13.52
CA ASP A 68 -13.20 9.97 12.71
C ASP A 68 -12.94 10.03 11.20
N GLN A 69 -12.07 10.92 10.72
CA GLN A 69 -11.90 11.20 9.28
C GLN A 69 -10.47 11.03 8.75
N ASN A 70 -9.53 10.58 9.57
CA ASN A 70 -8.12 10.54 9.20
C ASN A 70 -7.47 9.17 9.52
N GLU A 71 -7.84 8.14 8.76
CA GLU A 71 -7.11 6.85 8.69
C GLU A 71 -5.64 7.00 8.20
N THR A 72 -5.22 8.23 7.86
CA THR A 72 -3.86 8.63 7.47
C THR A 72 -2.86 8.69 8.63
N ILE A 73 -3.33 8.51 9.87
CA ILE A 73 -2.56 8.74 11.12
C ILE A 73 -1.90 7.45 11.65
N ASP A 74 -2.35 6.26 11.27
CA ASP A 74 -1.91 5.01 11.91
C ASP A 74 -0.66 4.40 11.25
N GLY A 75 0.48 5.09 11.37
CA GLY A 75 1.77 4.53 11.00
C GLY A 75 2.16 3.41 11.96
N ARG A 76 2.56 2.26 11.41
CA ARG A 76 2.89 1.07 12.20
C ARG A 76 4.31 0.64 11.96
N TRP A 77 5.03 0.37 13.04
CA TRP A 77 6.40 -0.12 12.98
C TRP A 77 6.41 -1.65 12.85
N ARG A 78 7.25 -2.20 12.00
CA ARG A 78 7.43 -3.64 11.85
C ARG A 78 8.88 -4.02 11.96
N TRP A 79 9.13 -5.06 12.74
CA TRP A 79 10.45 -5.59 13.04
C TRP A 79 10.81 -6.72 12.10
N ILE A 80 11.84 -6.50 11.28
CA ILE A 80 12.33 -7.47 10.31
C ILE A 80 13.83 -7.73 10.51
N GLU A 81 14.27 -8.92 10.14
CA GLU A 81 15.68 -9.32 10.20
C GLU A 81 16.13 -9.86 8.84
N HIS A 82 17.33 -9.46 8.43
CA HIS A 82 18.03 -10.06 7.31
C HIS A 82 18.80 -11.28 7.80
N ILE A 83 18.36 -12.48 7.39
CA ILE A 83 18.88 -13.76 7.90
C ILE A 83 20.40 -13.89 7.66
N PRO A 84 20.95 -13.59 6.48
CA PRO A 84 22.38 -13.79 6.21
C PRO A 84 23.31 -12.92 7.05
N THR A 85 22.91 -11.68 7.36
CA THR A 85 23.77 -10.71 8.07
C THR A 85 23.35 -10.47 9.51
N HIS A 86 22.25 -11.08 9.96
CA HIS A 86 21.60 -10.82 11.25
C HIS A 86 21.34 -9.32 11.49
N THR A 87 21.19 -8.56 10.41
CA THR A 87 20.91 -7.13 10.48
C THR A 87 19.43 -6.97 10.74
N ARG A 88 19.11 -6.28 11.83
CA ARG A 88 17.72 -6.08 12.22
C ARG A 88 17.30 -4.65 11.91
N VAL A 89 16.08 -4.52 11.42
CA VAL A 89 15.55 -3.26 10.92
C VAL A 89 14.11 -3.11 11.38
N MET A 90 13.76 -1.93 11.89
CA MET A 90 12.37 -1.54 12.06
C MET A 90 11.96 -0.66 10.89
N ILE A 91 10.87 -0.99 10.22
CA ILE A 91 10.30 -0.19 9.14
C ILE A 91 8.96 0.39 9.59
N ARG A 92 8.72 1.67 9.36
CA ARG A 92 7.43 2.32 9.59
C ARG A 92 6.61 2.26 8.32
N LEU A 93 5.49 1.56 8.36
CA LEU A 93 4.53 1.43 7.27
C LEU A 93 3.38 2.39 7.52
N GLN A 94 3.06 3.23 6.54
CA GLN A 94 1.94 4.16 6.61
C GLN A 94 1.03 3.96 5.41
N ARG A 95 -0.28 3.86 5.66
CA ARG A 95 -1.30 3.88 4.62
C ARG A 95 -1.47 5.31 4.12
N GLN A 96 -1.28 5.51 2.83
CA GLN A 96 -1.56 6.77 2.15
C GLN A 96 -3.02 6.74 1.69
N THR A 97 -3.92 7.16 2.56
CA THR A 97 -5.38 7.20 2.31
C THR A 97 -5.79 8.19 1.23
N PHE A 98 -4.98 9.23 0.99
CA PHE A 98 -5.17 10.19 -0.10
C PHE A 98 -4.56 9.73 -1.43
N ALA A 99 -3.79 8.64 -1.44
CA ALA A 99 -3.47 7.94 -2.68
C ALA A 99 -4.68 7.10 -3.04
N VAL A 100 -5.30 7.34 -4.19
CA VAL A 100 -6.27 6.39 -4.75
C VAL A 100 -5.58 5.77 -5.93
N PRO A 101 -5.32 4.46 -5.98
CA PRO A 101 -5.73 3.55 -4.96
C PRO A 101 -4.83 3.65 -3.72
N GLU A 102 -5.38 3.27 -2.57
CA GLU A 102 -4.64 3.30 -1.30
C GLU A 102 -3.35 2.49 -1.41
N GLU A 103 -2.24 3.15 -1.10
CA GLU A 103 -0.91 2.57 -1.11
C GLU A 103 -0.32 2.57 0.30
N VAL A 104 0.38 1.50 0.65
CA VAL A 104 1.27 1.47 1.81
C VAL A 104 2.65 1.92 1.38
N ARG A 105 3.22 2.85 2.14
CA ARG A 105 4.58 3.37 1.97
C ARG A 105 5.40 3.15 3.23
N ILE A 106 6.70 2.93 3.05
CA ILE A 106 7.68 2.93 4.12
C ILE A 106 8.10 4.38 4.36
N THR A 107 7.77 4.94 5.53
CA THR A 107 8.01 6.35 5.86
C THR A 107 9.13 6.56 6.87
N GLY A 108 9.62 5.47 7.48
CA GLY A 108 10.65 5.50 8.50
C GLY A 108 11.42 4.19 8.52
N VAL A 109 12.71 4.25 8.82
CA VAL A 109 13.57 3.07 8.93
C VAL A 109 14.53 3.29 10.10
N ILE A 110 14.58 2.33 11.02
CA ILE A 110 15.54 2.29 12.13
C ILE A 110 16.41 1.05 11.93
N TYR A 111 17.72 1.24 11.86
CA TYR A 111 18.68 0.15 11.81
C TYR A 111 19.17 -0.19 13.22
N LEU A 112 19.13 -1.47 13.57
CA LEU A 112 19.59 -1.99 14.84
C LEU A 112 20.68 -3.05 14.57
N PRO A 113 21.97 -2.69 14.73
CA PRO A 113 23.04 -3.65 14.56
C PRO A 113 22.94 -4.76 15.62
N TRP A 114 23.35 -5.98 15.27
CA TRP A 114 23.28 -7.13 16.18
C TRP A 114 24.07 -6.90 17.48
N ARG A 115 25.23 -6.23 17.39
CA ARG A 115 26.02 -5.78 18.56
C ARG A 115 26.00 -4.26 18.63
N GLY A 116 25.78 -3.71 19.82
CA GLY A 116 25.71 -2.27 20.10
C GLY A 116 26.97 -1.43 19.83
N GLY A 117 27.97 -1.98 19.13
CA GLY A 117 29.17 -1.27 18.67
C GLY A 117 29.55 -1.58 17.22
N GLN A 118 28.75 -2.34 16.48
CA GLN A 118 29.00 -2.57 15.06
C GLN A 118 28.62 -1.33 14.23
N PRO A 119 29.47 -0.92 13.27
CA PRO A 119 29.19 0.23 12.44
C PRO A 119 28.05 -0.06 11.46
N ILE A 120 27.15 0.91 11.29
CA ILE A 120 26.18 0.90 10.19
C ILE A 120 26.89 1.40 8.95
N THR A 121 27.03 0.55 7.94
CA THR A 121 27.70 0.90 6.68
C THR A 121 26.69 1.35 5.63
N SER A 122 27.13 2.15 4.65
CA SER A 122 26.27 2.55 3.53
C SER A 122 25.80 1.36 2.67
N GLN A 123 26.52 0.24 2.73
CA GLN A 123 26.13 -0.99 2.04
C GLN A 123 24.87 -1.60 2.68
N LEU A 124 24.83 -1.69 4.02
CA LEU A 124 23.65 -2.19 4.76
C LEU A 124 22.40 -1.37 4.44
N LEU A 125 22.53 -0.05 4.29
CA LEU A 125 21.41 0.82 3.94
C LEU A 125 20.84 0.55 2.53
N ARG A 126 21.68 0.06 1.60
CA ARG A 126 21.29 -0.26 0.22
C ARG A 126 20.73 -1.67 0.08
N GLU A 127 21.09 -2.56 1.00
CA GLU A 127 20.62 -3.95 1.01
C GLU A 127 19.14 -4.05 1.40
N LEU A 128 18.59 -3.09 2.15
CA LEU A 128 17.17 -3.07 2.49
C LEU A 128 16.30 -2.85 1.23
N PRO A 129 15.50 -3.84 0.83
CA PRO A 129 14.79 -3.81 -0.43
C PRO A 129 13.42 -3.11 -0.29
N THR A 130 13.42 -1.86 0.18
CA THR A 130 12.21 -1.08 0.49
C THR A 130 11.20 -1.08 -0.65
N ALA A 131 11.65 -0.82 -1.89
CA ALA A 131 10.80 -0.78 -3.07
C ALA A 131 10.15 -2.14 -3.41
N ARG A 132 10.84 -3.26 -3.12
CA ARG A 132 10.28 -4.61 -3.34
C ARG A 132 9.23 -4.94 -2.30
N ILE A 133 9.51 -4.62 -1.02
CA ILE A 133 8.58 -4.81 0.09
C ILE A 133 7.31 -3.99 -0.15
N GLU A 134 7.43 -2.70 -0.47
CA GLU A 134 6.26 -1.86 -0.81
C GLU A 134 5.47 -2.42 -2.00
N ALA A 135 6.15 -2.87 -3.06
CA ALA A 135 5.48 -3.42 -4.23
C ALA A 135 4.73 -4.73 -3.90
N ALA A 136 5.29 -5.58 -3.04
CA ALA A 136 4.66 -6.83 -2.62
C ALA A 136 3.42 -6.57 -1.76
N ILE A 137 3.55 -5.74 -0.70
CA ILE A 137 2.43 -5.33 0.17
C ILE A 137 1.30 -4.75 -0.68
N ASN A 138 1.62 -3.77 -1.52
CA ASN A 138 0.61 -3.11 -2.34
C ASN A 138 -0.03 -4.12 -3.28
N LYS A 139 0.73 -4.95 -4.00
CA LYS A 139 0.17 -5.99 -4.88
C LYS A 139 -0.80 -6.92 -4.14
N ARG A 140 -0.48 -7.33 -2.91
CA ARG A 140 -1.34 -8.17 -2.06
C ARG A 140 -2.61 -7.43 -1.63
N LEU A 141 -2.49 -6.23 -1.07
CA LEU A 141 -3.63 -5.41 -0.64
C LEU A 141 -4.54 -5.07 -1.83
N PHE A 142 -3.95 -4.80 -3.00
CA PHE A 142 -4.66 -4.66 -4.27
C PHE A 142 -5.44 -5.91 -4.68
N ALA A 143 -4.81 -7.07 -4.59
CA ALA A 143 -5.45 -8.35 -4.89
C ALA A 143 -6.57 -8.68 -3.89
N MET A 144 -6.39 -8.35 -2.61
CA MET A 144 -7.36 -8.59 -1.55
C MET A 144 -8.60 -7.68 -1.68
N LYS A 145 -8.43 -6.37 -1.87
CA LYS A 145 -9.55 -5.44 -2.14
C LYS A 145 -10.36 -5.85 -3.36
N ARG A 146 -9.68 -6.32 -4.42
CA ARG A 146 -10.35 -6.90 -5.60
C ARG A 146 -11.11 -8.18 -5.29
N THR A 147 -10.65 -8.99 -4.33
CA THR A 147 -11.30 -10.25 -3.94
C THR A 147 -12.51 -10.01 -3.03
N GLU A 148 -12.45 -9.06 -2.10
CA GLU A 148 -13.63 -8.65 -1.30
C GLU A 148 -14.72 -8.04 -2.17
N THR A 149 -14.33 -7.24 -3.16
CA THR A 149 -15.25 -6.76 -4.19
C THR A 149 -15.86 -7.90 -5.03
N ARG A 150 -15.13 -9.03 -5.14
CA ARG A 150 -15.56 -10.24 -5.86
C ARG A 150 -16.63 -11.03 -5.10
N SER A 151 -16.63 -11.03 -3.76
CA SER A 151 -17.63 -11.76 -2.94
C SER A 151 -19.06 -11.21 -3.06
N GLY A 152 -19.25 -9.98 -3.57
CA GLY A 152 -20.57 -9.43 -3.88
C GLY A 152 -20.93 -9.40 -5.38
N GLY A 153 -20.05 -9.86 -6.27
CA GLY A 153 -20.21 -9.79 -7.74
C GLY A 153 -20.39 -8.39 -8.32
N LYS A 154 -20.30 -7.34 -7.50
CA LYS A 154 -20.58 -5.94 -7.83
C LYS A 154 -19.52 -5.05 -7.18
N ILE A 155 -18.85 -4.25 -7.98
CA ILE A 155 -17.94 -3.18 -7.59
C ILE A 155 -18.78 -1.94 -7.29
N VAL A 156 -18.63 -1.37 -6.10
CA VAL A 156 -19.27 -0.11 -5.72
C VAL A 156 -18.29 1.01 -6.01
N LEU A 157 -18.67 1.97 -6.85
CA LEU A 157 -17.89 3.15 -7.18
C LEU A 157 -18.09 4.26 -6.14
N PRO A 158 -17.22 5.30 -6.08
CA PRO A 158 -17.35 6.41 -5.14
C PRO A 158 -18.70 7.14 -5.18
N SER A 159 -19.36 7.21 -6.34
CA SER A 159 -20.73 7.73 -6.49
C SER A 159 -21.82 6.85 -5.86
N GLY A 160 -21.47 5.68 -5.32
CA GLY A 160 -22.39 4.64 -4.87
C GLY A 160 -22.93 3.76 -6.00
N HIS A 161 -22.56 4.03 -7.25
CA HIS A 161 -22.98 3.22 -8.39
C HIS A 161 -22.35 1.82 -8.34
N LYS A 162 -23.14 0.79 -8.65
CA LYS A 162 -22.70 -0.62 -8.59
C LYS A 162 -22.51 -1.18 -9.99
N ILE A 163 -21.29 -1.57 -10.35
CA ILE A 163 -20.95 -2.16 -11.64
C ILE A 163 -20.53 -3.63 -11.48
N SER A 164 -20.97 -4.52 -12.38
CA SER A 164 -20.52 -5.91 -12.35
C SER A 164 -19.18 -6.08 -13.07
N GLU A 165 -18.42 -7.13 -12.74
CA GLU A 165 -17.14 -7.41 -13.41
C GLU A 165 -17.30 -7.66 -14.93
N ARG A 166 -18.48 -8.15 -15.36
CA ARG A 166 -18.81 -8.36 -16.77
C ARG A 166 -18.97 -7.05 -17.53
N ASP A 167 -19.49 -6.04 -16.85
CA ASP A 167 -19.76 -4.72 -17.44
C ASP A 167 -18.49 -3.87 -17.56
N LEU A 168 -17.38 -4.26 -16.92
CA LEU A 168 -16.10 -3.56 -17.02
C LEU A 168 -15.52 -3.53 -18.44
N LEU A 169 -15.94 -4.42 -19.33
CA LEU A 169 -15.50 -4.46 -20.73
C LEU A 169 -16.50 -3.80 -21.68
N ASN A 170 -17.53 -3.15 -21.14
CA ASN A 170 -18.42 -2.31 -21.93
C ASN A 170 -17.82 -0.91 -22.12
N PRO A 171 -18.29 -0.14 -23.12
CA PRO A 171 -17.89 1.25 -23.29
C PRO A 171 -18.21 2.10 -22.04
N ILE A 172 -17.24 2.86 -21.54
CA ILE A 172 -17.31 3.67 -20.31
C ILE A 172 -18.16 4.94 -20.51
N GLY A 173 -18.30 5.39 -21.76
CA GLY A 173 -19.09 6.58 -22.13
C GLY A 173 -18.26 7.87 -22.14
N ASP A 174 -18.90 9.01 -21.86
CA ASP A 174 -18.31 10.34 -21.98
C ASP A 174 -17.73 10.81 -20.61
N PRO A 175 -16.45 11.22 -20.55
CA PRO A 175 -15.84 11.77 -19.34
C PRO A 175 -16.60 12.92 -18.66
N LYS A 176 -17.42 13.67 -19.41
CA LYS A 176 -18.21 14.79 -18.87
C LYS A 176 -19.56 14.36 -18.30
N LYS A 177 -20.06 13.18 -18.67
CA LYS A 177 -21.41 12.72 -18.32
C LYS A 177 -21.41 11.54 -17.37
N THR A 178 -20.33 10.77 -17.36
CA THR A 178 -20.20 9.57 -16.52
C THR A 178 -19.58 9.95 -15.18
N PRO A 179 -20.29 9.79 -14.04
CA PRO A 179 -19.69 9.86 -12.72
C PRO A 179 -18.62 8.78 -12.56
N ASP A 180 -17.58 9.05 -11.78
CA ASP A 180 -16.46 8.11 -11.54
C ASP A 180 -15.80 7.57 -12.82
N PHE A 181 -15.77 8.40 -13.86
CA PHE A 181 -15.25 8.01 -15.18
C PHE A 181 -13.83 7.44 -15.10
N TYR A 182 -12.95 8.03 -14.28
CA TYR A 182 -11.55 7.63 -14.25
C TYR A 182 -11.32 6.38 -13.40
N GLU A 183 -12.23 6.11 -12.46
CA GLU A 183 -12.31 4.88 -11.69
C GLU A 183 -12.73 3.74 -12.61
N LEU A 184 -13.72 3.97 -13.49
CA LEU A 184 -14.09 3.02 -14.54
C LEU A 184 -12.94 2.76 -15.53
N VAL A 185 -12.21 3.80 -15.94
CA VAL A 185 -10.99 3.68 -16.76
C VAL A 185 -9.96 2.79 -16.06
N ALA A 186 -9.71 3.01 -14.77
CA ALA A 186 -8.75 2.22 -14.00
C ALA A 186 -9.19 0.75 -13.85
N LEU A 187 -10.48 0.51 -13.60
CA LEU A 187 -11.06 -0.83 -13.50
C LEU A 187 -10.99 -1.58 -14.83
N GLN A 188 -11.34 -0.94 -15.94
CA GLN A 188 -11.28 -1.55 -17.27
C GLN A 188 -9.83 -1.87 -17.68
N HIS A 189 -8.91 -0.92 -17.52
CA HIS A 189 -7.47 -1.14 -17.78
C HIS A 189 -6.93 -2.29 -16.93
N GLY A 190 -7.32 -2.32 -15.65
CA GLY A 190 -6.97 -3.37 -14.71
C GLY A 190 -7.50 -4.75 -15.13
N GLN A 191 -8.70 -4.82 -15.68
CA GLN A 191 -9.30 -6.07 -16.15
C GLN A 191 -8.64 -6.60 -17.41
N LEU A 192 -8.29 -5.72 -18.35
CA LEU A 192 -7.53 -6.10 -19.56
C LEU A 192 -6.13 -6.61 -19.20
N SER A 193 -5.46 -5.94 -18.26
CA SER A 193 -4.16 -6.39 -17.76
C SER A 193 -4.23 -7.78 -17.11
N ARG A 194 -5.31 -8.10 -16.38
CA ARG A 194 -5.54 -9.44 -15.79
C ARG A 194 -5.79 -10.51 -16.84
N LYS A 195 -6.41 -10.17 -17.97
CA LYS A 195 -6.58 -11.06 -19.12
C LYS A 195 -5.29 -11.27 -19.92
N ASN A 196 -4.16 -10.76 -19.42
CA ASN A 196 -2.85 -10.82 -20.06
C ASN A 196 -2.84 -10.18 -21.45
N ASP A 197 -3.62 -9.10 -21.59
CA ASP A 197 -3.63 -8.30 -22.80
C ASP A 197 -2.25 -7.66 -23.01
N ARG A 198 -1.71 -7.84 -24.22
CA ARG A 198 -0.38 -7.33 -24.60
C ARG A 198 -0.36 -5.80 -24.69
N ASN A 199 -1.49 -5.17 -25.00
CA ASN A 199 -1.61 -3.72 -25.08
C ASN A 199 -2.97 -3.24 -24.57
N PRO A 200 -3.16 -3.17 -23.23
CA PRO A 200 -4.43 -2.77 -22.63
C PRO A 200 -4.94 -1.40 -23.12
N SER A 201 -4.03 -0.46 -23.43
CA SER A 201 -4.40 0.86 -23.94
C SER A 201 -5.03 0.80 -25.34
N ALA A 202 -4.53 -0.08 -26.21
CA ALA A 202 -5.08 -0.28 -27.56
C ALA A 202 -6.45 -0.94 -27.50
N THR A 203 -6.58 -2.00 -26.70
CA THR A 203 -7.86 -2.67 -26.51
C THR A 203 -8.90 -1.77 -25.85
N MET A 204 -8.50 -0.90 -24.90
CA MET A 204 -9.41 0.13 -24.37
C MET A 204 -9.87 1.11 -25.44
N SER A 205 -8.99 1.52 -26.35
CA SER A 205 -9.33 2.41 -27.46
C SER A 205 -10.39 1.78 -28.36
N GLU A 206 -10.24 0.49 -28.69
CA GLU A 206 -11.20 -0.28 -29.47
C GLU A 206 -12.55 -0.44 -28.75
N ILE A 207 -12.55 -0.87 -27.49
CA ILE A 207 -13.76 -1.07 -26.68
C ILE A 207 -14.58 0.22 -26.57
N ASN A 208 -13.92 1.36 -26.36
CA ASN A 208 -14.61 2.64 -26.15
C ASN A 208 -14.85 3.42 -27.44
N GLY A 209 -14.39 2.94 -28.60
CA GLY A 209 -14.53 3.64 -29.88
C GLY A 209 -13.85 5.02 -29.91
N VAL A 210 -12.73 5.18 -29.18
CA VAL A 210 -11.97 6.44 -29.11
C VAL A 210 -10.58 6.28 -29.69
N ALA A 211 -9.93 7.39 -30.05
CA ALA A 211 -8.54 7.35 -30.52
C ALA A 211 -7.60 6.81 -29.43
N LEU A 212 -6.53 6.11 -29.85
CA LEU A 212 -5.54 5.55 -28.93
C LEU A 212 -4.93 6.60 -28.00
N SER A 213 -4.62 7.78 -28.54
CA SER A 213 -4.09 8.92 -27.76
C SER A 213 -5.08 9.39 -26.69
N THR A 214 -6.38 9.32 -26.95
CA THR A 214 -7.43 9.65 -25.98
C THR A 214 -7.48 8.63 -24.86
N ALA A 215 -7.49 7.34 -25.18
CA ALA A 215 -7.45 6.27 -24.18
C ALA A 215 -6.17 6.35 -23.32
N GLN A 216 -5.03 6.62 -23.93
CA GLN A 216 -3.77 6.88 -23.22
C GLN A 216 -3.88 8.13 -22.31
N GLY A 217 -4.48 9.21 -22.79
CA GLY A 217 -4.74 10.41 -21.98
C GLY A 217 -5.63 10.14 -20.78
N TRP A 218 -6.65 9.29 -20.92
CA TRP A 218 -7.48 8.85 -19.80
C TRP A 218 -6.70 8.04 -18.79
N ILE A 219 -5.86 7.11 -19.25
CA ILE A 219 -4.98 6.29 -18.39
C ILE A 219 -3.97 7.16 -17.65
N THR A 220 -3.31 8.11 -18.34
CA THR A 220 -2.38 9.06 -17.70
C THR A 220 -3.10 9.87 -16.64
N LYS A 221 -4.27 10.42 -16.95
CA LYS A 221 -5.03 11.20 -15.98
C LYS A 221 -5.63 10.35 -14.85
N ALA A 222 -5.88 9.06 -15.09
CA ALA A 222 -6.20 8.11 -14.04
C ALA A 222 -4.97 7.89 -13.13
N ARG A 223 -3.76 7.73 -13.68
CA ARG A 223 -2.50 7.67 -12.90
C ARG A 223 -2.20 8.95 -12.12
N ASP A 224 -2.46 10.12 -12.70
CA ASP A 224 -2.26 11.42 -12.02
C ASP A 224 -3.20 11.57 -10.82
N ARG A 225 -4.39 10.96 -10.89
CA ARG A 225 -5.31 10.81 -9.76
C ARG A 225 -4.95 9.64 -8.83
N GLY A 226 -3.81 9.01 -9.10
CA GLY A 226 -3.30 7.81 -8.48
C GLY A 226 -3.94 6.50 -8.99
N LEU A 227 -5.14 6.51 -9.60
CA LEU A 227 -6.07 5.37 -9.76
C LEU A 227 -5.45 4.13 -10.45
N LEU A 228 -4.33 4.33 -11.13
CA LEU A 228 -3.50 3.31 -11.71
C LEU A 228 -2.06 3.50 -11.23
N PRO A 229 -1.28 2.40 -11.09
CA PRO A 229 0.12 2.50 -10.74
C PRO A 229 0.87 3.38 -11.76
N PRO A 230 1.91 4.11 -11.31
CA PRO A 230 2.72 4.94 -12.19
C PRO A 230 3.23 4.07 -13.34
N GLY A 231 3.14 4.59 -14.55
CA GLY A 231 3.63 3.88 -15.72
C GLY A 231 5.09 3.49 -15.49
N ARG A 232 5.49 2.26 -15.85
CA ARG A 232 6.91 1.92 -15.93
C ARG A 232 7.56 2.99 -16.80
N ARG A 233 8.41 3.85 -16.20
CA ARG A 233 9.26 4.74 -16.99
C ARG A 233 10.02 3.84 -17.94
N GLY A 234 9.74 3.98 -19.24
CA GLY A 234 10.62 3.45 -20.26
C GLY A 234 12.02 3.96 -19.93
N ARG A 235 13.00 3.07 -20.01
CA ARG A 235 14.42 3.40 -19.93
C ARG A 235 14.68 4.43 -21.05
N ALA A 236 14.59 5.71 -20.72
CA ALA A 236 15.17 6.76 -21.54
C ALA A 236 16.68 6.64 -21.32
N GLY A 237 17.41 6.58 -22.43
CA GLY A 237 18.84 6.29 -22.50
C GLY A 237 19.73 7.28 -21.75
#